data_AF-A0A6A3AKL4-F1
#
_entry.id   AF-A0A6A3AKL4-F1
#
_cell.length_a   1.000
_cell.length_b   1.000
_cell.length_c   1.000
_cell.angle_alpha   90.00
_cell.angle_beta   90.00
_cell.angle_gamma   90.00
#
_symmetry.space_group_name_H-M   'P 1'
#
loop_
_entity.id
_entity.type
_entity.pdbx_description
1 polymer ?
#
loop_
_entity_poly.entity_id
_entity_poly.type
_entity_poly.pdbx_seq_one_letter_code
_entity_poly.pdbx_strand_id
1 'polypeptide(L)'
;MYIEEALPKLESRNMFTPLRPMNIPIAGEEGAQTKFDEDEYQTYDGIQPWDRLAAQIELPQSFFQRLLNGVELVSKYEVEENDIISSNQETEYKKLILFAGNDFLGLSRHPTIAKATAKAAMEQGTGPRGSPLICGYTNYHMALESSLAKLKKKEACLLCTSGFGANMAVMVAIGSIVPVICEGEGRRPAKEEKVAVFSDALNHASIVDSLKLADRFGGVKLFVYKHCDMSYLDALLLFSMDGDIAPMAELAQLRKKHGLMEHLFGEEWRGLAEEFNCEYDVDISIGTLSKTASSLGGFVTCSKIWKQWIQSRGSSFIFSTIAPIPLAAASYASVVVAKKESWRRREIQNRMKELHALTGIPVKSQIVCVMIGDMMQAIKARQFFFFLTLLSVSYLSIEWLSDHLQSLRIQQGCD
;
A
#
# COMPACT_ATOMS: atom_id res chain seq x y z
N MET A 1 24.90 7.40 16.61
CA MET A 1 25.46 6.43 15.62
C MET A 1 24.59 6.50 14.39
N TYR A 2 25.18 6.81 13.23
CA TYR A 2 24.47 6.82 11.96
C TYR A 2 24.11 5.39 11.54
N ILE A 3 22.94 5.21 10.94
CA ILE A 3 22.45 3.89 10.52
C ILE A 3 23.38 3.26 9.47
N GLU A 4 24.00 4.08 8.64
CA GLU A 4 24.97 3.67 7.61
C GLU A 4 26.22 3.00 8.20
N GLU A 5 26.64 3.37 9.41
CA GLU A 5 27.75 2.71 10.11
C GLU A 5 27.31 1.45 10.88
N ALA A 6 26.03 1.39 11.23
CA ALA A 6 25.45 0.33 12.06
C ALA A 6 25.24 -0.97 11.27
N LEU A 7 24.70 -0.85 10.04
CA LEU A 7 24.34 -2.01 9.22
C LEU A 7 25.55 -2.86 8.78
N PRO A 8 26.68 -2.28 8.30
CA PRO A 8 27.86 -3.07 7.96
C PRO A 8 28.47 -3.80 9.16
N LYS A 9 28.41 -3.19 10.36
CA LYS A 9 28.82 -3.86 11.61
C LYS A 9 27.94 -5.07 11.90
N LEU A 10 26.62 -4.96 11.70
CA LEU A 10 25.68 -6.08 11.86
C LEU A 10 25.91 -7.19 10.84
N GLU A 11 26.20 -6.84 9.59
CA GLU A 11 26.54 -7.80 8.53
C GLU A 11 27.80 -8.61 8.89
N SER A 12 28.86 -7.94 9.34
CA SER A 12 30.13 -8.59 9.73
C SER A 12 29.98 -9.61 10.88
N ARG A 13 28.91 -9.50 11.66
CA ARG A 13 28.59 -10.40 12.78
C ARG A 13 27.69 -11.58 12.38
N ASN A 14 27.44 -11.81 11.09
CA ASN A 14 26.57 -12.88 10.57
C ASN A 14 25.14 -12.87 11.16
N MET A 15 24.60 -11.67 11.42
CA MET A 15 23.27 -11.52 12.01
C MET A 15 22.13 -11.50 10.96
N PHE A 16 22.44 -11.75 9.70
CA PHE A 16 21.48 -11.74 8.60
C PHE A 16 20.96 -13.14 8.26
N THR A 17 19.70 -13.21 7.86
CA THR A 17 18.99 -14.45 7.55
C THR A 17 18.86 -14.56 6.04
N PRO A 18 19.48 -15.56 5.39
CA PRO A 18 19.36 -15.72 3.95
C PRO A 18 17.95 -16.20 3.59
N LEU A 19 17.42 -15.65 2.49
CA LEU A 19 16.17 -16.10 1.89
C LEU A 19 16.47 -16.75 0.53
N ARG A 20 16.04 -18.00 0.34
CA ARG A 20 16.21 -18.71 -0.94
C ARG A 20 14.85 -19.17 -1.47
N PRO A 21 14.55 -18.95 -2.76
CA PRO A 21 13.29 -19.40 -3.34
C PRO A 21 13.29 -20.93 -3.45
N MET A 22 12.16 -21.54 -3.16
CA MET A 22 11.93 -22.94 -3.51
C MET A 22 11.38 -23.02 -4.93
N ASN A 23 11.88 -24.00 -5.68
CA ASN A 23 11.27 -24.41 -6.92
C ASN A 23 10.11 -25.37 -6.61
N ILE A 24 8.93 -25.10 -7.17
CA ILE A 24 7.77 -25.97 -7.02
C ILE A 24 7.63 -26.77 -8.31
N PRO A 25 7.64 -28.12 -8.24
CA PRO A 25 7.51 -28.95 -9.43
C PRO A 25 6.13 -28.79 -10.04
N ILE A 26 6.08 -28.76 -11.37
CA ILE A 26 4.85 -28.74 -12.16
C ILE A 26 4.54 -30.20 -12.56
N ALA A 27 3.30 -30.62 -12.36
CA ALA A 27 2.88 -31.98 -12.71
C ALA A 27 3.07 -32.23 -14.21
N GLY A 28 3.84 -33.27 -14.57
CA GLY A 28 4.15 -33.61 -15.97
C GLY A 28 5.37 -32.89 -16.57
N GLU A 29 6.01 -31.97 -15.83
CA GLU A 29 7.21 -31.23 -16.26
C GLU A 29 8.31 -31.26 -15.19
N GLU A 30 8.71 -32.47 -14.77
CA GLU A 30 9.75 -32.64 -13.75
C GLU A 30 11.08 -32.02 -14.20
N GLY A 31 11.57 -31.03 -13.44
CA GLY A 31 12.82 -30.30 -13.73
C GLY A 31 12.63 -29.00 -14.52
N ALA A 32 11.42 -28.67 -14.98
CA ALA A 32 11.14 -27.38 -15.59
C ALA A 32 11.25 -26.25 -14.54
N GLN A 33 11.91 -25.16 -14.91
CA GLN A 33 11.91 -23.92 -14.14
C GLN A 33 10.73 -23.06 -14.59
N THR A 34 10.04 -22.42 -13.63
CA THR A 34 9.05 -21.40 -13.94
C THR A 34 9.71 -20.28 -14.73
N LYS A 35 9.33 -20.13 -16.01
CA LYS A 35 9.79 -19.04 -16.87
C LYS A 35 8.87 -17.84 -16.69
N PHE A 36 9.47 -16.65 -16.59
CA PHE A 36 8.77 -15.38 -16.51
C PHE A 36 9.09 -14.60 -17.78
N ASP A 37 8.24 -14.72 -18.79
CA ASP A 37 8.33 -13.91 -20.01
C ASP A 37 7.32 -12.77 -19.92
N GLU A 38 7.81 -11.53 -19.86
CA GLU A 38 6.94 -10.36 -19.79
C GLU A 38 6.14 -10.14 -21.11
N ASP A 39 6.60 -10.72 -22.22
CA ASP A 39 5.98 -10.56 -23.55
C ASP A 39 4.81 -11.52 -23.79
N GLU A 40 4.66 -12.57 -22.96
CA GLU A 40 3.46 -13.41 -22.95
C GLU A 40 2.23 -12.67 -22.42
N TYR A 41 2.41 -11.60 -21.65
CA TYR A 41 1.31 -10.83 -21.09
C TYR A 41 0.67 -9.94 -22.15
N GLN A 42 -0.53 -10.36 -22.59
CA GLN A 42 -1.37 -9.57 -23.48
C GLN A 42 -1.71 -8.22 -22.83
N THR A 43 -1.56 -7.15 -23.61
CA THR A 43 -1.94 -5.78 -23.24
C THR A 43 -2.90 -5.21 -24.27
N TYR A 44 -3.59 -4.14 -23.90
CA TYR A 44 -4.63 -3.52 -24.70
C TYR A 44 -4.38 -2.02 -24.82
N ASP A 45 -4.76 -1.45 -25.95
CA ASP A 45 -4.67 -0.02 -26.21
C ASP A 45 -6.03 0.64 -25.96
N GLY A 46 -6.18 1.29 -24.81
CA GLY A 46 -7.40 2.03 -24.44
C GLY A 46 -8.43 1.22 -23.66
N ILE A 47 -9.48 1.92 -23.21
CA ILE A 47 -10.53 1.39 -22.33
C ILE A 47 -11.25 0.21 -22.98
N GLN A 48 -11.47 -0.83 -22.18
CA GLN A 48 -12.12 -2.08 -22.56
C GLN A 48 -13.45 -2.27 -21.82
N PRO A 49 -14.37 -3.12 -22.34
CA PRO A 49 -15.68 -3.32 -21.71
C PRO A 49 -15.65 -3.81 -20.26
N TRP A 50 -14.59 -4.53 -19.87
CA TRP A 50 -14.44 -5.04 -18.50
C TRP A 50 -13.89 -4.03 -17.51
N ASP A 51 -13.29 -2.92 -17.97
CA ASP A 51 -12.73 -1.91 -17.07
C ASP A 51 -13.86 -1.31 -16.22
N ARG A 52 -15.00 -0.98 -16.83
CA ARG A 52 -16.21 -0.51 -16.13
C ARG A 52 -16.79 -1.53 -15.14
N LEU A 53 -16.57 -2.83 -15.37
CA LEU A 53 -17.02 -3.87 -14.44
C LEU A 53 -16.17 -3.91 -13.16
N ALA A 54 -15.02 -3.24 -13.11
CA ALA A 54 -14.21 -3.12 -11.90
C ALA A 54 -14.85 -2.17 -10.88
N ALA A 55 -15.52 -1.10 -11.34
CA ALA A 55 -16.24 -0.17 -10.48
C ALA A 55 -17.75 -0.46 -10.36
N GLN A 56 -18.33 -1.34 -11.16
CA GLN A 56 -19.77 -1.63 -11.11
C GLN A 56 -20.13 -2.67 -10.06
N ILE A 57 -21.17 -2.40 -9.27
CA ILE A 57 -21.81 -3.37 -8.37
C ILE A 57 -23.32 -3.44 -8.60
N GLU A 58 -23.94 -4.49 -8.08
CA GLU A 58 -25.38 -4.68 -8.10
C GLU A 58 -25.88 -4.90 -6.67
N LEU A 59 -26.94 -4.21 -6.29
CA LEU A 59 -27.61 -4.37 -4.99
C LEU A 59 -29.08 -4.74 -5.21
N PRO A 60 -29.68 -5.59 -4.36
CA PRO A 60 -31.13 -5.80 -4.39
C PRO A 60 -31.88 -4.47 -4.24
N GLN A 61 -32.91 -4.24 -5.05
CA GLN A 61 -33.68 -2.99 -5.07
C GLN A 61 -34.29 -2.67 -3.69
N SER A 62 -34.72 -3.69 -2.95
CA SER A 62 -35.22 -3.56 -1.57
C SER A 62 -34.15 -3.01 -0.62
N PHE A 63 -32.92 -3.55 -0.70
CA PHE A 63 -31.79 -3.09 0.09
C PHE A 63 -31.36 -1.67 -0.28
N PHE A 64 -31.34 -1.36 -1.58
CA PHE A 64 -31.07 0.00 -2.08
C PHE A 64 -32.08 1.01 -1.53
N GLN A 65 -33.37 0.68 -1.51
CA GLN A 65 -34.41 1.57 -0.98
C GLN A 65 -34.30 1.76 0.54
N ARG A 66 -33.96 0.70 1.30
CA ARG A 66 -33.68 0.80 2.75
C ARG A 66 -32.53 1.78 3.01
N LEU A 67 -31.46 1.70 2.23
CA LEU A 67 -30.30 2.58 2.32
C LEU A 67 -30.65 4.06 2.03
N LEU A 68 -31.47 4.33 1.00
CA LEU A 68 -31.92 5.69 0.66
C LEU A 68 -32.76 6.32 1.78
N ASN A 69 -33.60 5.51 2.44
CA ASN A 69 -34.48 5.98 3.51
C ASN A 69 -33.76 6.22 4.84
N GLY A 70 -32.43 6.05 4.89
CA GLY A 70 -31.66 6.27 6.11
C GLY A 70 -31.96 5.26 7.20
N VAL A 71 -32.59 4.13 6.86
CA VAL A 71 -32.64 2.97 7.73
C VAL A 71 -31.19 2.49 7.80
N GLU A 72 -30.50 2.87 8.87
CA GLU A 72 -29.16 2.36 9.18
C GLU A 72 -29.18 0.84 9.03
N LEU A 73 -28.01 0.24 8.78
CA LEU A 73 -27.76 -1.18 8.99
C LEU A 73 -27.93 -1.51 10.50
N VAL A 74 -29.10 -1.23 11.07
CA VAL A 74 -29.51 -1.60 12.42
C VAL A 74 -30.00 -3.03 12.34
N SER A 75 -29.04 -3.89 12.06
CA SER A 75 -29.04 -5.19 12.66
C SER A 75 -27.59 -5.56 12.88
N LYS A 76 -27.16 -5.56 14.15
CA LYS A 76 -25.80 -5.97 14.51
C LYS A 76 -25.53 -7.44 14.17
N TYR A 77 -26.55 -8.24 13.79
CA TYR A 77 -26.39 -9.67 13.56
C TYR A 77 -27.38 -10.33 12.57
N GLU A 78 -28.32 -9.65 11.93
CA GLU A 78 -29.21 -10.32 10.96
C GLU A 78 -28.58 -10.30 9.56
N VAL A 79 -27.94 -11.42 9.22
CA VAL A 79 -28.18 -11.99 7.91
C VAL A 79 -29.59 -12.55 7.98
N GLU A 80 -30.57 -11.92 7.36
CA GLU A 80 -31.89 -12.53 7.18
C GLU A 80 -31.66 -13.83 6.36
N GLU A 81 -31.64 -15.00 7.02
CA GLU A 81 -31.57 -16.33 6.38
C GLU A 81 -32.67 -16.53 5.32
N ASN A 82 -33.70 -15.68 5.33
CA ASN A 82 -34.82 -15.68 4.38
C ASN A 82 -34.46 -15.20 2.97
N ASP A 83 -33.33 -14.50 2.76
CA ASP A 83 -32.89 -14.09 1.41
C ASP A 83 -32.22 -15.24 0.64
N ILE A 84 -31.88 -16.35 1.31
CA ILE A 84 -31.23 -17.51 0.67
C ILE A 84 -32.27 -18.57 0.24
N ILE A 85 -33.52 -18.52 0.73
CA ILE A 85 -34.52 -19.61 0.55
C ILE A 85 -35.90 -19.14 0.02
N SER A 86 -36.06 -17.91 -0.51
CA SER A 86 -37.28 -17.53 -1.25
C SER A 86 -37.07 -17.51 -2.78
N SER A 87 -36.70 -18.66 -3.34
CA SER A 87 -36.55 -18.88 -4.77
C SER A 87 -37.89 -18.90 -5.50
N ASN A 88 -38.55 -17.74 -5.69
CA ASN A 88 -39.60 -17.54 -6.71
C ASN A 88 -40.04 -16.08 -6.98
N GLN A 89 -39.37 -15.06 -6.44
CA GLN A 89 -39.59 -13.67 -6.88
C GLN A 89 -38.35 -13.18 -7.64
N GLU A 90 -38.54 -12.66 -8.87
CA GLU A 90 -37.49 -11.91 -9.59
C GLU A 90 -37.05 -10.76 -8.68
N THR A 91 -35.90 -10.94 -8.04
CA THR A 91 -35.30 -9.89 -7.22
C THR A 91 -34.72 -8.88 -8.20
N GLU A 92 -35.35 -7.71 -8.32
CA GLU A 92 -34.83 -6.62 -9.15
C GLU A 92 -33.52 -6.09 -8.52
N TYR A 93 -32.49 -5.92 -9.34
CA TYR A 93 -31.18 -5.39 -8.91
C TYR A 93 -30.95 -3.98 -9.45
N LYS A 94 -30.43 -3.11 -8.59
CA LYS A 94 -29.95 -1.79 -8.97
C LYS A 94 -28.46 -1.83 -9.24
N LYS A 95 -28.07 -1.46 -10.47
CA LYS A 95 -26.68 -1.23 -10.87
C LYS A 95 -26.17 0.10 -10.31
N LEU A 96 -25.02 0.07 -9.66
CA LEU A 96 -24.34 1.24 -9.08
C LEU A 96 -22.87 1.26 -9.48
N ILE A 97 -22.25 2.44 -9.38
CA ILE A 97 -20.82 2.65 -9.63
C ILE A 97 -20.12 3.05 -8.32
N LEU A 98 -18.98 2.42 -8.05
CA LEU A 98 -18.12 2.65 -6.90
C LEU A 98 -17.13 3.77 -7.19
N PHE A 99 -17.32 4.97 -6.63
CA PHE A 99 -16.30 6.01 -6.67
C PHE A 99 -15.50 6.11 -5.35
N ALA A 100 -15.42 5.02 -4.56
CA ALA A 100 -14.61 4.97 -3.34
C ALA A 100 -13.68 3.73 -3.31
N GLY A 101 -13.57 3.03 -4.44
CA GLY A 101 -12.70 1.86 -4.58
C GLY A 101 -11.25 2.27 -4.83
N ASN A 102 -10.31 1.49 -4.28
CA ASN A 102 -8.87 1.75 -4.42
C ASN A 102 -8.25 1.08 -5.67
N ASP A 103 -9.04 0.46 -6.53
CA ASP A 103 -8.60 -0.13 -7.81
C ASP A 103 -8.43 0.96 -8.88
N PHE A 104 -7.48 1.86 -8.67
CA PHE A 104 -7.35 3.06 -9.50
C PHE A 104 -7.07 2.75 -10.97
N LEU A 105 -6.39 1.64 -11.29
CA LEU A 105 -6.06 1.27 -12.67
C LEU A 105 -7.08 0.29 -13.28
N GLY A 106 -8.15 -0.07 -12.58
CA GLY A 106 -9.17 -1.00 -13.06
C GLY A 106 -8.63 -2.42 -13.33
N LEU A 107 -7.53 -2.82 -12.68
CA LEU A 107 -6.83 -4.06 -13.00
C LEU A 107 -7.47 -5.31 -12.38
N SER A 108 -8.39 -5.16 -11.42
CA SER A 108 -9.05 -6.30 -10.75
C SER A 108 -9.92 -7.17 -11.68
N ARG A 109 -10.30 -6.66 -12.85
CA ARG A 109 -11.07 -7.36 -13.89
C ARG A 109 -10.25 -7.66 -15.15
N HIS A 110 -8.96 -7.35 -15.14
CA HIS A 110 -8.12 -7.48 -16.33
C HIS A 110 -7.92 -8.96 -16.73
N PRO A 111 -8.25 -9.36 -17.98
CA PRO A 111 -8.22 -10.76 -18.39
C PRO A 111 -6.81 -11.37 -18.33
N THR A 112 -5.77 -10.59 -18.62
CA THR A 112 -4.36 -11.04 -18.52
C THR A 112 -3.96 -11.42 -17.10
N ILE A 113 -4.44 -10.67 -16.10
CA ILE A 113 -4.14 -10.93 -14.69
C ILE A 113 -4.91 -12.17 -14.20
N ALA A 114 -6.18 -12.29 -14.61
CA ALA A 114 -6.99 -13.48 -14.33
C ALA A 114 -6.36 -14.76 -14.90
N LYS A 115 -5.90 -14.72 -16.17
CA LYS A 115 -5.19 -15.84 -16.81
C LYS A 115 -3.91 -16.22 -16.05
N ALA A 116 -3.10 -15.24 -15.65
CA ALA A 116 -1.88 -15.47 -14.89
C ALA A 116 -2.14 -16.14 -13.53
N THR A 117 -3.18 -15.64 -12.83
CA THR A 117 -3.64 -16.20 -11.55
C THR A 117 -4.08 -17.65 -11.72
N ALA A 118 -4.91 -17.92 -12.72
CA ALA A 118 -5.44 -19.26 -13.01
C ALA A 118 -4.33 -20.24 -13.38
N LYS A 119 -3.39 -19.83 -14.25
CA LYS A 119 -2.21 -20.63 -14.63
C LYS A 119 -1.39 -21.03 -13.40
N ALA A 120 -1.00 -20.05 -12.57
CA ALA A 120 -0.22 -20.31 -11.37
C ALA A 120 -0.94 -21.23 -10.37
N ALA A 121 -2.26 -21.07 -10.23
CA ALA A 121 -3.08 -21.93 -9.37
C ALA A 121 -3.13 -23.39 -9.90
N MET A 122 -3.28 -23.57 -11.21
CA MET A 122 -3.28 -24.89 -11.85
C MET A 122 -1.93 -25.58 -11.76
N GLU A 123 -0.83 -24.84 -11.95
CA GLU A 123 0.53 -25.39 -11.98
C GLU A 123 1.13 -25.64 -10.59
N GLN A 124 0.89 -24.75 -9.62
CA GLN A 124 1.59 -24.75 -8.33
C GLN A 124 0.67 -24.85 -7.10
N GLY A 125 -0.64 -24.86 -7.32
CA GLY A 125 -1.65 -24.86 -6.26
C GLY A 125 -1.88 -23.48 -5.65
N THR A 126 -2.73 -23.43 -4.62
CA THR A 126 -3.24 -22.18 -4.03
C THR A 126 -2.61 -21.80 -2.69
N GLY A 127 -1.88 -22.70 -2.05
CA GLY A 127 -1.39 -22.50 -0.68
C GLY A 127 -0.02 -21.79 -0.62
N PRO A 128 0.18 -20.80 0.26
CA PRO A 128 1.49 -20.18 0.49
C PRO A 128 2.49 -21.06 1.24
N ARG A 129 2.08 -22.25 1.73
CA ARG A 129 2.88 -23.30 2.41
C ARG A 129 3.61 -22.88 3.72
N GLY A 130 3.75 -21.60 4.03
CA GLY A 130 4.30 -21.10 5.28
C GLY A 130 4.73 -19.63 5.22
N SER A 131 5.57 -19.22 6.18
CA SER A 131 6.20 -17.90 6.16
C SER A 131 7.30 -17.84 5.11
N PRO A 132 7.75 -16.65 4.68
CA PRO A 132 8.84 -16.54 3.72
C PRO A 132 10.08 -17.35 4.13
N LEU A 133 10.42 -17.32 5.42
CA LEU A 133 11.59 -18.01 5.99
C LEU A 133 11.36 -19.51 6.22
N ILE A 134 10.10 -19.97 6.26
CA ILE A 134 9.76 -21.38 6.51
C ILE A 134 8.84 -21.86 5.39
N CYS A 135 9.44 -22.44 4.35
CA CYS A 135 8.74 -23.14 3.28
C CYS A 135 7.65 -22.32 2.53
N GLY A 136 7.69 -20.98 2.57
CA GLY A 136 6.73 -20.15 1.84
C GLY A 136 7.28 -19.41 0.62
N TYR A 137 8.58 -19.08 0.59
CA TYR A 137 9.14 -18.25 -0.48
C TYR A 137 9.45 -19.04 -1.76
N THR A 138 8.97 -18.56 -2.92
CA THR A 138 9.02 -19.28 -4.21
C THR A 138 9.53 -18.39 -5.35
N ASN A 139 9.72 -18.96 -6.53
CA ASN A 139 10.15 -18.21 -7.72
C ASN A 139 9.18 -17.08 -8.12
N TYR A 140 7.86 -17.22 -7.91
CA TYR A 140 6.89 -16.15 -8.16
C TYR A 140 7.12 -14.94 -7.25
N HIS A 141 7.43 -15.18 -5.97
CA HIS A 141 7.75 -14.13 -5.02
C HIS A 141 9.05 -13.41 -5.39
N MET A 142 10.08 -14.17 -5.76
CA MET A 142 11.36 -13.61 -6.21
C MET A 142 11.20 -12.79 -7.49
N ALA A 143 10.42 -13.26 -8.46
CA ALA A 143 10.14 -12.54 -9.71
C ALA A 143 9.41 -11.22 -9.44
N LEU A 144 8.40 -11.24 -8.57
CA LEU A 144 7.69 -10.03 -8.13
C LEU A 144 8.60 -9.05 -7.38
N GLU A 145 9.43 -9.51 -6.45
CA GLU A 145 10.43 -8.67 -5.78
C GLU A 145 11.38 -8.02 -6.80
N SER A 146 11.89 -8.80 -7.75
CA SER A 146 12.78 -8.30 -8.79
C SER A 146 12.10 -7.24 -9.68
N SER A 147 10.86 -7.49 -10.11
CA SER A 147 10.11 -6.54 -10.95
C SER A 147 9.79 -5.24 -10.22
N LEU A 148 9.47 -5.31 -8.92
CA LEU A 148 9.23 -4.14 -8.05
C LEU A 148 10.52 -3.38 -7.74
N ALA A 149 11.63 -4.06 -7.48
CA ALA A 149 12.94 -3.44 -7.28
C ALA A 149 13.37 -2.65 -8.53
N LYS A 150 13.26 -3.29 -9.70
CA LYS A 150 13.50 -2.64 -11.00
C LYS A 150 12.57 -1.46 -11.23
N LEU A 151 11.27 -1.62 -10.95
CA LEU A 151 10.29 -0.54 -11.06
C LEU A 151 10.72 0.66 -10.21
N LYS A 152 11.09 0.46 -8.94
CA LYS A 152 11.47 1.55 -8.04
C LYS A 152 12.92 2.02 -8.18
N LYS A 153 13.68 1.49 -9.15
CA LYS A 153 15.14 1.73 -9.30
C LYS A 153 15.92 1.51 -8.00
N LYS A 154 15.60 0.44 -7.27
CA LYS A 154 16.29 0.03 -6.04
C LYS A 154 16.97 -1.32 -6.23
N GLU A 155 17.98 -1.59 -5.40
CA GLU A 155 18.77 -2.82 -5.51
C GLU A 155 17.96 -4.07 -5.16
N ALA A 156 17.01 -3.94 -4.23
CA ALA A 156 16.28 -5.05 -3.69
C ALA A 156 14.85 -4.67 -3.27
N CYS A 157 13.98 -5.68 -3.22
CA CYS A 157 12.61 -5.56 -2.73
C CYS A 157 12.31 -6.71 -1.77
N LEU A 158 11.50 -6.44 -0.75
CA LEU A 158 10.97 -7.40 0.20
C LEU A 158 9.44 -7.40 0.15
N LEU A 159 8.81 -8.56 -0.04
CA LEU A 159 7.36 -8.68 0.02
C LEU A 159 6.85 -8.86 1.45
N CYS A 160 5.73 -8.21 1.76
CA CYS A 160 5.00 -8.35 3.01
C CYS A 160 3.51 -8.61 2.71
N THR A 161 2.78 -9.12 3.71
CA THR A 161 1.36 -9.48 3.57
C THR A 161 0.42 -8.31 3.28
N SER A 162 0.81 -7.10 3.68
CA SER A 162 0.08 -5.86 3.43
C SER A 162 1.01 -4.66 3.53
N GLY A 163 0.58 -3.49 3.03
CA GLY A 163 1.31 -2.23 3.25
C GLY A 163 1.42 -1.86 4.74
N PHE A 164 0.44 -2.28 5.55
CA PHE A 164 0.53 -2.16 7.01
C PHE A 164 1.67 -3.02 7.55
N GLY A 165 1.71 -4.30 7.15
CA GLY A 165 2.76 -5.24 7.53
C GLY A 165 4.15 -4.79 7.08
N ALA A 166 4.26 -4.15 5.91
CA ALA A 166 5.53 -3.59 5.41
C ALA A 166 6.06 -2.46 6.31
N ASN A 167 5.20 -1.51 6.70
CA ASN A 167 5.55 -0.46 7.67
C ASN A 167 6.00 -1.06 9.01
N MET A 168 5.27 -2.06 9.50
CA MET A 168 5.61 -2.75 10.75
C MET A 168 6.98 -3.42 10.67
N ALA A 169 7.29 -4.12 9.57
CA ALA A 169 8.55 -4.82 9.39
C ALA A 169 9.73 -3.84 9.45
N VAL A 170 9.63 -2.71 8.74
CA VAL A 170 10.68 -1.68 8.67
C VAL A 170 10.90 -1.03 10.04
N MET A 171 9.84 -0.56 10.69
CA MET A 171 10.00 0.17 11.96
C MET A 171 10.51 -0.74 13.08
N VAL A 172 10.07 -2.00 13.14
CA VAL A 172 10.62 -2.98 14.10
C VAL A 172 12.10 -3.26 13.82
N ALA A 173 12.48 -3.40 12.55
CA ALA A 173 13.88 -3.58 12.19
C ALA A 173 14.76 -2.39 12.61
N ILE A 174 14.28 -1.15 12.38
CA ILE A 174 14.96 0.07 12.83
C ILE A 174 15.08 0.10 14.35
N GLY A 175 13.98 -0.15 15.07
CA GLY A 175 13.99 -0.12 16.54
C GLY A 175 14.82 -1.21 17.20
N SER A 176 15.17 -2.25 16.44
CA SER A 176 16.02 -3.35 16.90
C SER A 176 17.52 -3.10 16.70
N ILE A 177 17.92 -2.08 15.92
CA ILE A 177 19.34 -1.83 15.58
C ILE A 177 20.20 -1.65 16.84
N VAL A 178 19.86 -0.67 17.68
CA VAL A 178 20.67 -0.37 18.88
C VAL A 178 20.64 -1.53 19.88
N PRO A 179 19.48 -2.11 20.25
CA PRO A 179 19.42 -3.28 21.14
C PRO A 179 20.33 -4.43 20.68
N VAL A 180 20.28 -4.78 19.39
CA VAL A 180 21.06 -5.92 18.86
C VAL A 180 22.55 -5.63 18.84
N ILE A 181 22.95 -4.40 18.50
CA ILE A 181 24.38 -4.01 18.53
C ILE A 181 24.94 -4.10 19.95
N CYS A 182 24.20 -3.55 20.92
CA CYS A 182 24.59 -3.57 22.33
C CYS A 182 24.64 -4.99 22.88
N GLU A 183 23.65 -5.83 22.57
CA GLU A 183 23.60 -7.23 22.96
C GLU A 183 24.81 -8.01 22.40
N GLY A 184 25.16 -7.77 21.14
CA GLY A 184 26.36 -8.36 20.53
C GLY A 184 27.68 -7.86 21.15
N GLU A 185 27.65 -6.74 21.88
CA GLU A 185 28.78 -6.22 22.67
C GLU A 185 28.73 -6.65 24.14
N GLY A 186 27.74 -7.46 24.54
CA GLY A 186 27.55 -7.93 25.92
C GLY A 186 27.07 -6.84 26.89
N ARG A 187 26.49 -5.74 26.38
CA ARG A 187 26.01 -4.61 27.18
C ARG A 187 24.55 -4.28 26.88
N ARG A 188 23.92 -3.49 27.76
CA ARG A 188 22.60 -2.92 27.50
C ARG A 188 22.74 -1.54 26.83
N PRO A 189 21.78 -1.14 25.97
CA PRO A 189 21.74 0.22 25.43
C PRO A 189 21.71 1.25 26.54
N ALA A 190 22.52 2.31 26.41
CA ALA A 190 22.41 3.46 27.30
C ALA A 190 21.08 4.20 27.02
N LYS A 191 20.58 4.95 28.00
CA LYS A 191 19.29 5.68 27.89
C LYS A 191 19.25 6.65 26.70
N GLU A 192 20.41 7.20 26.34
CA GLU A 192 20.60 8.18 25.28
C GLU A 192 20.99 7.55 23.94
N GLU A 193 21.38 6.28 23.93
CA GLU A 193 21.77 5.56 22.70
C GLU A 193 20.51 5.03 22.01
N LYS A 194 19.97 5.84 21.08
CA LYS A 194 18.72 5.54 20.36
C LYS A 194 18.77 6.08 18.94
N VAL A 195 17.98 5.49 18.06
CA VAL A 195 17.69 6.03 16.73
C VAL A 195 16.64 7.13 16.87
N ALA A 196 16.98 8.36 16.50
CA ALA A 196 16.01 9.45 16.42
C ALA A 196 15.10 9.24 15.20
N VAL A 197 13.78 9.30 15.40
CA VAL A 197 12.79 9.18 14.32
C VAL A 197 11.86 10.38 14.35
N PHE A 198 11.78 11.08 13.23
CA PHE A 198 10.93 12.24 13.04
C PHE A 198 9.70 11.83 12.20
N SER A 199 8.50 11.94 12.78
CA SER A 199 7.24 11.52 12.15
C SER A 199 6.30 12.70 11.97
N ASP A 200 5.72 12.82 10.78
CA ASP A 200 4.63 13.76 10.51
C ASP A 200 3.39 13.36 11.33
N ALA A 201 2.65 14.35 11.84
CA ALA A 201 1.45 14.15 12.64
C ALA A 201 0.28 13.47 11.90
N LEU A 202 0.21 13.56 10.57
CA LEU A 202 -0.82 12.91 9.73
C LEU A 202 -0.30 11.63 9.04
N ASN A 203 0.83 11.07 9.50
CA ASN A 203 1.29 9.79 8.99
C ASN A 203 0.22 8.70 9.15
N HIS A 204 0.17 7.78 8.19
CA HIS A 204 -0.79 6.69 8.18
C HIS A 204 -0.76 5.89 9.49
N ALA A 205 -1.90 5.39 9.96
CA ALA A 205 -2.02 4.67 11.23
C ALA A 205 -1.02 3.51 11.35
N SER A 206 -0.73 2.82 10.23
CA SER A 206 0.29 1.76 10.21
C SER A 206 1.68 2.26 10.62
N ILE A 207 2.09 3.46 10.22
CA ILE A 207 3.38 4.05 10.63
C ILE A 207 3.34 4.39 12.12
N VAL A 208 2.27 5.04 12.57
CA VAL A 208 2.10 5.44 13.98
C VAL A 208 2.14 4.23 14.91
N ASP A 209 1.38 3.18 14.61
CA ASP A 209 1.33 1.96 15.42
C ASP A 209 2.66 1.21 15.38
N SER A 210 3.33 1.19 14.23
CA SER A 210 4.64 0.55 14.10
C SER A 210 5.74 1.30 14.85
N LEU A 211 5.68 2.63 14.91
CA LEU A 211 6.60 3.45 15.71
C LEU A 211 6.39 3.26 17.21
N LYS A 212 5.13 3.16 17.66
CA LYS A 212 4.82 2.79 19.05
C LYS A 212 5.38 1.40 19.40
N LEU A 213 5.32 0.45 18.47
CA LEU A 213 5.92 -0.86 18.67
C LEU A 213 7.47 -0.78 18.70
N ALA A 214 8.07 -0.02 17.77
CA ALA A 214 9.52 0.19 17.72
C ALA A 214 10.07 0.85 19.00
N ASP A 215 9.36 1.81 19.58
CA ASP A 215 9.72 2.45 20.85
C ASP A 215 9.75 1.45 22.02
N ARG A 216 8.87 0.43 22.03
CA ARG A 216 8.89 -0.64 23.05
C ARG A 216 10.14 -1.52 22.99
N PHE A 217 10.81 -1.62 21.84
CA PHE A 217 12.11 -2.29 21.74
C PHE A 217 13.25 -1.47 22.36
N GLY A 218 13.00 -0.21 22.74
CA GLY A 218 13.93 0.63 23.47
C GLY A 218 15.01 1.29 22.61
N GLY A 219 15.10 0.95 21.32
CA GLY A 219 16.11 1.46 20.40
C GLY A 219 15.74 2.74 19.65
N VAL A 220 14.54 3.29 19.86
CA VAL A 220 14.04 4.49 19.14
C VAL A 220 13.72 5.62 20.10
N LYS A 221 13.89 6.86 19.62
CA LYS A 221 13.38 8.09 20.21
C LYS A 221 12.49 8.79 19.17
N LEU A 222 11.19 8.88 19.44
CA LEU A 222 10.21 9.48 18.53
C LEU A 222 10.07 10.99 18.75
N PHE A 223 10.06 11.75 17.65
CA PHE A 223 9.75 13.17 17.57
C PHE A 223 8.60 13.37 16.57
N VAL A 224 7.47 13.91 17.02
CA VAL A 224 6.32 14.18 16.15
C VAL A 224 6.29 15.66 15.79
N TYR A 225 6.24 15.97 14.50
CA TYR A 225 6.18 17.34 13.99
C TYR A 225 4.83 17.64 13.33
N LYS A 226 4.43 18.91 13.34
CA LYS A 226 3.16 19.34 12.74
C LYS A 226 3.15 19.01 11.25
N HIS A 227 1.97 18.66 10.74
CA HIS A 227 1.83 18.22 9.35
C HIS A 227 2.46 19.19 8.36
N CYS A 228 3.39 18.70 7.54
CA CYS A 228 4.11 19.48 6.53
C CYS A 228 4.83 20.73 7.08
N ASP A 229 5.14 20.80 8.39
CA ASP A 229 5.87 21.91 9.00
C ASP A 229 7.38 21.66 8.94
N MET A 230 7.94 21.91 7.77
CA MET A 230 9.38 21.71 7.53
C MET A 230 10.24 22.61 8.42
N SER A 231 9.78 23.82 8.77
CA SER A 231 10.54 24.73 9.64
C SER A 231 10.64 24.18 11.07
N TYR A 232 9.56 23.55 11.55
CA TYR A 232 9.58 22.88 12.84
C TYR A 232 10.44 21.61 12.80
N LEU A 233 10.42 20.85 11.70
CA LEU A 233 11.33 19.74 11.50
C LEU A 233 12.80 20.19 11.47
N ASP A 234 13.14 21.30 10.80
CA ASP A 234 14.47 21.90 10.80
C ASP A 234 14.93 22.23 12.23
N ALA A 235 14.06 22.88 13.01
CA ALA A 235 14.35 23.17 14.40
C ALA A 235 14.64 21.89 15.19
N LEU A 236 13.80 20.85 15.03
CA LEU A 236 14.00 19.56 15.71
C LEU A 236 15.31 18.86 15.31
N LEU A 237 15.71 18.94 14.04
CA LEU A 237 16.99 18.39 13.54
C LEU A 237 18.19 19.16 14.11
N LEU A 238 18.11 20.50 14.14
CA LEU A 238 19.15 21.37 14.73
C LEU A 238 19.33 21.12 16.24
N PHE A 239 18.26 20.73 16.95
CA PHE A 239 18.34 20.36 18.38
C PHE A 239 18.84 18.93 18.62
N SER A 240 18.89 18.05 17.61
CA SER A 240 19.13 16.61 17.78
C SER A 240 20.60 16.16 17.69
N MET A 241 21.55 17.08 17.83
CA MET A 241 22.98 16.92 18.19
C MET A 241 24.05 17.27 17.15
N ASP A 242 23.86 17.16 15.83
CA ASP A 242 25.00 17.36 14.90
C ASP A 242 24.76 18.33 13.73
N GLY A 243 23.61 19.02 13.67
CA GLY A 243 23.42 20.14 12.74
C GLY A 243 23.40 19.77 11.25
N ASP A 244 23.23 18.49 10.91
CA ASP A 244 23.03 18.05 9.53
C ASP A 244 21.70 18.60 8.98
N ILE A 245 21.82 19.31 7.86
CA ILE A 245 20.70 19.88 7.13
C ILE A 245 20.12 18.75 6.27
N ALA A 246 18.97 18.19 6.66
CA ALA A 246 18.20 17.33 5.75
C ALA A 246 17.91 18.10 4.44
N PRO A 247 17.71 17.44 3.29
CA PRO A 247 17.41 18.10 2.01
C PRO A 247 15.98 18.70 2.01
N MET A 248 15.81 19.73 2.83
CA MET A 248 14.55 20.32 3.22
C MET A 248 14.05 21.30 2.17
N ALA A 249 14.94 21.84 1.34
CA ALA A 249 14.58 22.59 0.15
C ALA A 249 13.80 21.72 -0.85
N GLU A 250 14.18 20.45 -0.98
CA GLU A 250 13.52 19.49 -1.88
C GLU A 250 12.20 19.01 -1.28
N LEU A 251 12.15 18.70 0.03
CA LEU A 251 10.91 18.40 0.76
C LEU A 251 9.92 19.59 0.81
N ALA A 252 10.42 20.83 0.86
CA ALA A 252 9.60 22.04 0.81
C ALA A 252 9.15 22.40 -0.63
N GLN A 253 9.94 22.08 -1.66
CA GLN A 253 9.49 22.13 -3.06
C GLN A 253 8.43 21.07 -3.34
N LEU A 254 8.60 19.85 -2.82
CA LEU A 254 7.62 18.75 -2.82
C LEU A 254 6.26 19.22 -2.27
N ARG A 255 6.26 19.97 -1.17
CA ARG A 255 5.07 20.60 -0.59
C ARG A 255 4.40 21.59 -1.54
N LYS A 256 5.16 22.56 -2.10
CA LYS A 256 4.61 23.69 -2.87
C LYS A 256 3.90 23.24 -4.16
N LYS A 257 4.36 22.14 -4.77
CA LYS A 257 3.88 21.75 -6.11
C LYS A 257 2.64 20.85 -6.10
N HIS A 258 2.49 19.90 -5.16
CA HIS A 258 1.44 18.87 -5.32
C HIS A 258 0.55 18.54 -4.12
N GLY A 259 0.92 18.83 -2.87
CA GLY A 259 0.21 18.26 -1.71
C GLY A 259 0.42 16.75 -1.66
N LEU A 260 1.04 16.26 -0.60
CA LEU A 260 1.57 14.89 -0.52
C LEU A 260 0.44 13.85 -0.53
N MET A 261 0.14 13.26 -1.68
CA MET A 261 -0.62 11.99 -1.81
C MET A 261 0.03 11.10 -2.88
N GLU A 262 0.27 9.84 -2.55
CA GLU A 262 1.45 9.12 -3.05
C GLU A 262 1.23 8.14 -4.24
N HIS A 263 0.01 7.97 -4.77
CA HIS A 263 -0.29 6.63 -5.31
C HIS A 263 -0.13 6.42 -6.84
N LEU A 264 -0.02 7.44 -7.71
CA LEU A 264 -0.02 7.28 -9.18
C LEU A 264 0.85 8.27 -9.98
N PHE A 265 1.83 8.90 -9.34
CA PHE A 265 2.69 9.90 -10.00
C PHE A 265 3.86 9.29 -10.78
N GLY A 266 4.42 10.06 -11.71
CA GLY A 266 5.55 9.68 -12.57
C GLY A 266 5.17 8.97 -13.88
N GLU A 267 5.95 9.21 -14.93
CA GLU A 267 5.76 8.65 -16.29
C GLU A 267 5.96 7.12 -16.34
N GLU A 268 6.72 6.55 -15.41
CA GLU A 268 6.99 5.12 -15.31
C GLU A 268 6.36 4.45 -14.09
N TRP A 269 5.39 5.12 -13.44
CA TRP A 269 4.64 4.58 -12.28
C TRP A 269 5.53 4.29 -11.05
N ARG A 270 6.62 5.05 -10.88
CA ARG A 270 7.50 4.94 -9.71
C ARG A 270 7.03 5.79 -8.53
N GLY A 271 6.01 6.63 -8.72
CA GLY A 271 5.41 7.45 -7.67
C GLY A 271 6.03 8.84 -7.58
N LEU A 272 5.80 9.52 -6.45
CA LEU A 272 6.17 10.92 -6.29
C LEU A 272 7.68 11.14 -6.42
N ALA A 273 8.52 10.23 -5.92
CA ALA A 273 9.97 10.39 -6.01
C ALA A 273 10.49 10.51 -7.47
N GLU A 274 9.82 9.87 -8.44
CA GLU A 274 10.16 10.01 -9.86
C GLU A 274 9.75 11.37 -10.42
N GLU A 275 8.57 11.87 -10.06
CA GLU A 275 8.08 13.18 -10.49
C GLU A 275 9.04 14.32 -10.09
N PHE A 276 9.81 14.10 -9.02
CA PHE A 276 10.79 15.05 -8.49
C PHE A 276 12.24 14.63 -8.71
N ASN A 277 12.48 13.50 -9.39
CA ASN A 277 13.82 12.96 -9.68
C ASN A 277 14.70 12.81 -8.41
N CYS A 278 14.10 12.41 -7.30
CA CYS A 278 14.76 12.17 -6.00
C CYS A 278 14.69 10.69 -5.58
N GLU A 279 14.53 9.75 -6.53
CA GLU A 279 14.48 8.33 -6.19
C GLU A 279 15.76 7.84 -5.49
N TYR A 280 16.91 8.45 -5.77
CA TYR A 280 18.20 8.08 -5.17
C TYR A 280 18.30 8.49 -3.71
N ASP A 281 17.68 9.60 -3.31
CA ASP A 281 17.76 10.17 -1.95
C ASP A 281 16.86 9.46 -0.94
N VAL A 282 16.02 8.53 -1.39
CA VAL A 282 15.11 7.75 -0.55
C VAL A 282 15.70 6.37 -0.23
N ASP A 283 16.20 6.14 1.00
CA ASP A 283 16.80 4.84 1.38
C ASP A 283 15.82 3.66 1.29
N ILE A 284 14.62 3.87 1.81
CA ILE A 284 13.57 2.87 1.94
C ILE A 284 12.26 3.45 1.40
N SER A 285 11.71 2.81 0.37
CA SER A 285 10.38 3.12 -0.14
C SER A 285 9.44 1.96 0.16
N ILE A 286 8.30 2.27 0.78
CA ILE A 286 7.27 1.29 1.15
C ILE A 286 6.07 1.49 0.23
N GLY A 287 5.55 0.40 -0.31
CA GLY A 287 4.39 0.42 -1.19
C GLY A 287 3.36 -0.64 -0.87
N THR A 288 2.25 -0.59 -1.59
CA THR A 288 1.14 -1.55 -1.46
C THR A 288 0.70 -2.08 -2.81
N LEU A 289 0.34 -3.36 -2.83
CA LEU A 289 -0.23 -4.02 -4.00
C LEU A 289 -1.77 -4.00 -3.99
N SER A 290 -2.39 -3.56 -2.89
CA SER A 290 -3.84 -3.61 -2.70
C SER A 290 -4.62 -2.41 -3.23
N LYS A 291 -3.97 -1.54 -3.99
CA LYS A 291 -4.60 -0.39 -4.63
C LYS A 291 -4.43 -0.49 -6.13
N THR A 292 -3.43 0.20 -6.68
CA THR A 292 -3.14 0.28 -8.10
C THR A 292 -2.81 -1.05 -8.77
N ALA A 293 -2.16 -1.99 -8.07
CA ALA A 293 -1.88 -3.33 -8.60
C ALA A 293 -3.02 -4.33 -8.38
N SER A 294 -4.10 -3.92 -7.70
CA SER A 294 -5.37 -4.64 -7.57
C SER A 294 -5.23 -6.08 -7.08
N SER A 295 -4.26 -6.31 -6.20
CA SER A 295 -3.94 -7.61 -5.60
C SER A 295 -3.86 -7.49 -4.08
N LEU A 296 -3.19 -8.41 -3.40
CA LEU A 296 -2.95 -8.36 -1.97
C LEU A 296 -1.45 -8.26 -1.70
N GLY A 297 -1.05 -7.38 -0.79
CA GLY A 297 0.33 -7.31 -0.34
C GLY A 297 0.85 -5.90 -0.06
N GLY A 298 2.02 -5.88 0.57
CA GLY A 298 2.89 -4.72 0.69
C GLY A 298 4.28 -5.07 0.20
N PHE A 299 5.09 -4.05 -0.04
CA PHE A 299 6.48 -4.26 -0.41
C PHE A 299 7.37 -3.16 0.15
N VAL A 300 8.64 -3.48 0.33
CA VAL A 300 9.69 -2.57 0.77
C VAL A 300 10.84 -2.63 -0.23
N THR A 301 11.12 -1.53 -0.93
CA THR A 301 12.26 -1.42 -1.84
C THR A 301 13.36 -0.60 -1.21
N CYS A 302 14.58 -1.13 -1.19
CA CYS A 302 15.73 -0.57 -0.49
C CYS A 302 17.05 -1.17 -1.04
N SER A 303 18.17 -0.87 -0.39
CA SER A 303 19.45 -1.54 -0.66
C SER A 303 19.44 -2.99 -0.19
N LYS A 304 20.39 -3.81 -0.68
CA LYS A 304 20.50 -5.23 -0.29
C LYS A 304 20.69 -5.42 1.22
N ILE A 305 21.51 -4.57 1.84
CA ILE A 305 21.80 -4.64 3.27
C ILE A 305 20.55 -4.33 4.11
N TRP A 306 19.74 -3.36 3.69
CA TRP A 306 18.45 -3.06 4.32
C TRP A 306 17.47 -4.23 4.17
N LYS A 307 17.36 -4.81 2.97
CA LYS A 307 16.51 -5.99 2.74
C LYS A 307 16.86 -7.11 3.71
N GLN A 308 18.15 -7.46 3.82
CA GLN A 308 18.62 -8.54 4.70
C GLN A 308 18.34 -8.23 6.17
N TRP A 309 18.54 -6.99 6.59
CA TRP A 309 18.25 -6.60 7.98
C TRP A 309 16.75 -6.68 8.31
N ILE A 310 15.90 -6.17 7.43
CA ILE A 310 14.44 -6.21 7.62
C ILE A 310 13.95 -7.66 7.59
N GLN A 311 14.52 -8.52 6.74
CA GLN A 311 14.24 -9.96 6.72
C GLN A 311 14.55 -10.63 8.06
N SER A 312 15.63 -10.23 8.74
CA SER A 312 16.08 -10.82 10.00
C SER A 312 15.36 -10.31 11.23
N ARG A 313 14.77 -9.11 11.19
CA ARG A 313 14.19 -8.47 12.39
C ARG A 313 12.74 -8.03 12.25
N GLY A 314 12.24 -7.84 11.03
CA GLY A 314 10.87 -7.43 10.76
C GLY A 314 9.87 -8.49 11.19
N SER A 315 9.29 -8.35 12.38
CA SER A 315 8.42 -9.37 12.98
C SER A 315 7.22 -9.73 12.10
N SER A 316 6.61 -8.76 11.43
CA SER A 316 5.51 -8.99 10.48
C SER A 316 5.94 -9.75 9.22
N PHE A 317 7.23 -9.73 8.85
CA PHE A 317 7.77 -10.55 7.77
C PHE A 317 8.07 -11.98 8.24
N ILE A 318 8.68 -12.12 9.43
CA ILE A 318 9.12 -13.41 9.97
C ILE A 318 7.94 -14.29 10.39
N PHE A 319 6.97 -13.71 11.10
CA PHE A 319 5.89 -14.45 11.77
C PHE A 319 4.56 -14.41 11.01
N SER A 320 4.58 -14.01 9.74
CA SER A 320 3.39 -14.00 8.89
C SER A 320 3.59 -14.89 7.68
N THR A 321 2.50 -15.53 7.27
CA THR A 321 2.44 -16.34 6.05
C THR A 321 2.58 -15.45 4.82
N ILE A 322 3.40 -15.83 3.84
CA ILE A 322 3.57 -15.05 2.61
C ILE A 322 2.29 -15.09 1.75
N ALA A 323 2.18 -14.19 0.76
CA ALA A 323 1.07 -14.20 -0.17
C ALA A 323 0.95 -15.56 -0.91
N PRO A 324 -0.25 -16.09 -1.13
CA PRO A 324 -0.48 -17.23 -2.01
C PRO A 324 0.18 -17.07 -3.39
N ILE A 325 0.72 -18.16 -3.94
CA ILE A 325 1.40 -18.16 -5.24
C ILE A 325 0.54 -17.56 -6.37
N PRO A 326 -0.77 -17.88 -6.49
CA PRO A 326 -1.61 -17.26 -7.52
C PRO A 326 -1.71 -15.74 -7.37
N LEU A 327 -1.69 -15.22 -6.13
CA LEU A 327 -1.72 -13.77 -5.89
C LEU A 327 -0.36 -13.11 -6.16
N ALA A 328 0.75 -13.80 -5.90
CA ALA A 328 2.07 -13.32 -6.31
C ALA A 328 2.18 -13.25 -7.85
N ALA A 329 1.65 -14.27 -8.56
CA ALA A 329 1.56 -14.27 -10.01
C ALA A 329 0.65 -13.16 -10.55
N ALA A 330 -0.52 -12.96 -9.92
CA ALA A 330 -1.43 -11.88 -10.24
C ALA A 330 -0.74 -10.51 -10.09
N SER A 331 -0.09 -10.28 -8.96
CA SER A 331 0.64 -9.04 -8.67
C SER A 331 1.76 -8.79 -9.68
N TYR A 332 2.51 -9.84 -10.05
CA TYR A 332 3.55 -9.74 -11.07
C TYR A 332 2.97 -9.31 -12.42
N ALA A 333 1.90 -9.98 -12.86
CA ALA A 333 1.18 -9.62 -14.08
C ALA A 333 0.64 -8.18 -14.01
N SER A 334 0.07 -7.76 -12.87
CA SER A 334 -0.42 -6.39 -12.66
C SER A 334 0.69 -5.36 -12.85
N VAL A 335 1.89 -5.61 -12.31
CA VAL A 335 3.04 -4.69 -12.45
C VAL A 335 3.47 -4.61 -13.92
N VAL A 336 3.52 -5.73 -14.64
CA VAL A 336 3.89 -5.76 -16.07
C VAL A 336 2.84 -5.01 -16.91
N VAL A 337 1.56 -5.31 -16.71
CA VAL A 337 0.45 -4.64 -17.43
C VAL A 337 0.43 -3.14 -17.11
N ALA A 338 0.57 -2.73 -15.85
CA ALA A 338 0.58 -1.32 -15.46
C ALA A 338 1.73 -0.53 -16.09
N LYS A 339 2.90 -1.16 -16.29
CA LYS A 339 4.04 -0.56 -17.01
C LYS A 339 3.72 -0.38 -18.50
N LYS A 340 3.23 -1.44 -19.15
CA LYS A 340 2.97 -1.45 -20.60
C LYS A 340 1.75 -0.59 -20.98
N GLU A 341 0.67 -0.62 -20.20
CA GLU A 341 -0.59 0.12 -20.44
C GLU A 341 -0.59 1.53 -19.83
N SER A 342 0.38 2.36 -20.24
CA SER A 342 0.53 3.75 -19.74
C SER A 342 -0.69 4.64 -20.00
N TRP A 343 -1.55 4.29 -20.95
CA TRP A 343 -2.79 5.00 -21.24
C TRP A 343 -3.75 5.05 -20.04
N ARG A 344 -3.77 4.02 -19.17
CA ARG A 344 -4.64 3.99 -17.98
C ARG A 344 -4.38 5.17 -17.05
N ARG A 345 -3.10 5.54 -16.90
CA ARG A 345 -2.67 6.69 -16.07
C ARG A 345 -3.07 8.02 -16.68
N ARG A 346 -2.95 8.14 -18.01
CA ARG A 346 -3.43 9.31 -18.75
C ARG A 346 -4.95 9.46 -18.59
N GLU A 347 -5.69 8.37 -18.59
CA GLU A 347 -7.14 8.41 -18.45
C GLU A 347 -7.59 8.84 -17.04
N ILE A 348 -6.92 8.38 -15.98
CA ILE A 348 -7.16 8.92 -14.62
C ILE A 348 -6.95 10.44 -14.60
N GLN A 349 -5.89 10.94 -15.22
CA GLN A 349 -5.64 12.39 -15.30
C GLN A 349 -6.72 13.13 -16.10
N ASN A 350 -7.27 12.52 -17.16
CA ASN A 350 -8.40 13.07 -17.90
C ASN A 350 -9.66 13.13 -17.02
N ARG A 351 -9.99 12.05 -16.31
CA ARG A 351 -11.11 11.98 -15.36
C ARG A 351 -10.97 12.99 -14.22
N MET A 352 -9.75 13.24 -13.73
CA MET A 352 -9.46 14.29 -12.75
C MET A 352 -9.81 15.68 -13.28
N LYS A 353 -9.41 15.99 -14.52
CA LYS A 353 -9.71 17.27 -15.18
C LYS A 353 -11.20 17.43 -15.45
N GLU A 354 -11.87 16.37 -15.93
CA GLU A 354 -13.31 16.35 -16.17
C GLU A 354 -14.10 16.59 -14.87
N LEU A 355 -13.75 15.91 -13.78
CA LEU A 355 -14.40 16.12 -12.49
C LEU A 355 -14.24 17.55 -12.00
N HIS A 356 -13.03 18.12 -12.13
CA HIS A 356 -12.80 19.52 -11.79
C HIS A 356 -13.65 20.46 -12.64
N ALA A 357 -13.70 20.25 -13.97
CA ALA A 357 -14.47 21.07 -14.90
C ALA A 357 -15.98 21.00 -14.64
N LEU A 358 -16.50 19.83 -14.27
CA LEU A 358 -17.93 19.61 -14.02
C LEU A 358 -18.38 20.14 -12.65
N THR A 359 -17.52 20.06 -11.63
CA THR A 359 -17.92 20.33 -10.23
C THR A 359 -17.35 21.63 -9.66
N GLY A 360 -16.29 22.17 -10.28
CA GLY A 360 -15.49 23.27 -9.72
C GLY A 360 -14.64 22.87 -8.50
N ILE A 361 -14.71 21.62 -8.02
CA ILE A 361 -13.96 21.16 -6.86
C ILE A 361 -12.49 21.05 -7.23
N PRO A 362 -11.54 21.61 -6.45
CA PRO A 362 -10.12 21.52 -6.77
C PRO A 362 -9.62 20.08 -6.68
N VAL A 363 -9.24 19.50 -7.81
CA VAL A 363 -8.71 18.12 -7.91
C VAL A 363 -7.19 18.17 -8.06
N LYS A 364 -6.47 17.72 -7.03
CA LYS A 364 -4.98 17.67 -7.02
C LYS A 364 -4.43 16.26 -7.20
N SER A 365 -5.23 15.25 -6.89
CA SER A 365 -4.88 13.83 -6.99
C SER A 365 -6.11 13.02 -7.39
N GLN A 366 -5.92 11.76 -7.74
CA GLN A 366 -6.99 10.79 -8.00
C GLN A 366 -7.88 10.53 -6.78
N ILE A 367 -7.47 10.98 -5.59
CA ILE A 367 -8.31 11.04 -4.40
C ILE A 367 -8.78 12.48 -4.22
N VAL A 368 -10.10 12.65 -4.21
CA VAL A 368 -10.78 13.93 -3.99
C VAL A 368 -11.53 13.85 -2.67
N CYS A 369 -11.09 14.65 -1.69
CA CYS A 369 -11.76 14.76 -0.40
C CYS A 369 -12.63 16.02 -0.39
N VAL A 370 -13.95 15.83 -0.27
CA VAL A 370 -14.91 16.93 -0.12
C VAL A 370 -15.26 17.07 1.35
N MET A 371 -14.86 18.19 1.96
CA MET A 371 -15.19 18.48 3.35
C MET A 371 -16.67 18.84 3.46
N ILE A 372 -17.43 18.12 4.30
CA ILE A 372 -18.88 18.36 4.46
C ILE A 372 -19.19 19.12 5.75
N GLY A 373 -18.43 18.87 6.82
CA GLY A 373 -18.69 19.45 8.14
C GLY A 373 -18.79 18.34 9.17
N ASP A 374 -19.84 18.35 9.99
CA ASP A 374 -20.01 17.37 11.06
C ASP A 374 -20.43 15.97 10.57
N MET A 375 -20.39 14.99 11.47
CA MET A 375 -20.74 13.60 11.17
C MET A 375 -22.17 13.42 10.66
N MET A 376 -23.14 14.14 11.24
CA MET A 376 -24.53 14.04 10.84
C MET A 376 -24.76 14.65 9.46
N GLN A 377 -24.08 15.74 9.14
CA GLN A 377 -24.08 16.33 7.80
C GLN A 377 -23.47 15.37 6.77
N ALA A 378 -22.36 14.71 7.09
CA ALA A 378 -21.75 13.71 6.21
C ALA A 378 -22.65 12.49 5.99
N ILE A 379 -23.33 11.99 7.02
CA ILE A 379 -24.31 10.89 6.91
C ILE A 379 -25.51 11.30 6.06
N LYS A 380 -26.04 12.52 6.23
CA LYS A 380 -27.11 13.04 5.37
C LYS A 380 -26.65 13.20 3.93
N ALA A 381 -25.45 13.76 3.70
CA ALA A 381 -24.88 13.88 2.37
C ALA A 381 -24.74 12.51 1.68
N ARG A 382 -24.36 11.46 2.44
CA ARG A 382 -24.33 10.07 1.93
C ARG A 382 -25.66 9.61 1.36
N GLN A 383 -26.80 10.01 1.94
CA GLN A 383 -28.13 9.62 1.45
C GLN A 383 -28.43 10.25 0.07
N PHE A 384 -27.99 11.48 -0.17
CA PHE A 384 -28.19 12.18 -1.44
C PHE A 384 -27.17 11.77 -2.52
N PHE A 385 -25.92 11.52 -2.14
CA PHE A 385 -24.85 11.12 -3.07
C PHE A 385 -24.77 9.61 -3.32
N PHE A 386 -25.76 8.83 -2.87
CA PHE A 386 -25.78 7.37 -3.07
C PHE A 386 -25.83 6.96 -4.55
N PHE A 387 -26.18 7.88 -5.45
CA PHE A 387 -26.02 7.73 -6.90
C PHE A 387 -24.56 7.62 -7.38
N LEU A 388 -23.59 7.93 -6.51
CA LEU A 388 -22.18 8.10 -6.89
C LEU A 388 -21.18 7.44 -5.93
N THR A 389 -21.52 6.84 -4.78
CA THR A 389 -20.48 6.22 -3.93
C THR A 389 -21.05 5.36 -2.80
N LEU A 390 -20.56 4.12 -2.68
CA LEU A 390 -20.41 3.48 -1.36
C LEU A 390 -19.30 4.24 -0.62
N LEU A 391 -19.65 5.35 0.03
CA LEU A 391 -18.70 6.22 0.72
C LEU A 391 -18.03 5.47 1.88
N SER A 392 -16.70 5.37 1.83
CA SER A 392 -15.90 5.20 3.04
C SER A 392 -15.86 6.54 3.77
N VAL A 393 -16.69 6.72 4.80
CA VAL A 393 -16.47 7.79 5.78
C VAL A 393 -15.19 7.42 6.51
N SER A 394 -14.09 8.08 6.15
CA SER A 394 -12.82 7.89 6.85
C SER A 394 -12.86 8.77 8.09
N TYR A 395 -13.05 8.15 9.26
CA TYR A 395 -12.96 8.83 10.54
C TYR A 395 -11.49 9.23 10.78
N LEU A 396 -11.15 10.51 10.57
CA LEU A 396 -9.92 11.08 11.09
C LEU A 396 -10.18 11.58 12.52
N SER A 397 -10.11 10.70 13.52
CA SER A 397 -9.84 11.19 14.88
C SER A 397 -8.34 11.36 15.04
N ILE A 398 -7.90 12.61 15.01
CA ILE A 398 -6.60 12.99 15.52
C ILE A 398 -6.88 13.90 16.69
N GLU A 399 -6.52 13.47 17.91
CA GLU A 399 -6.77 14.17 19.18
C GLU A 399 -6.24 15.62 19.25
N TRP A 400 -5.55 16.08 18.21
CA TRP A 400 -4.94 17.41 18.10
C TRP A 400 -5.55 18.31 17.01
N LEU A 401 -6.49 17.81 16.20
CA LEU A 401 -7.31 18.63 15.30
C LEU A 401 -8.66 18.87 15.98
N SER A 402 -8.95 20.13 16.28
CA SER A 402 -10.24 20.60 16.79
C SER A 402 -11.41 20.00 16.01
N ASP A 403 -12.38 19.42 16.74
CA ASP A 403 -13.75 19.09 16.36
C ASP A 403 -14.02 18.42 15.00
N HIS A 404 -14.38 17.14 15.07
CA HIS A 404 -15.37 16.40 14.26
C HIS A 404 -15.59 16.77 12.79
N LEU A 405 -14.55 17.04 12.00
CA LEU A 405 -14.68 17.24 10.56
C LEU A 405 -14.70 15.90 9.80
N GLN A 406 -15.82 15.59 9.15
CA GLN A 406 -15.96 14.47 8.23
C GLN A 406 -15.79 14.92 6.78
N SER A 407 -15.23 14.03 5.96
CA SER A 407 -15.04 14.24 4.52
C SER A 407 -15.63 13.10 3.71
N LEU A 408 -16.12 13.43 2.52
CA LEU A 408 -16.48 12.47 1.49
C LEU A 408 -15.25 12.21 0.65
N ARG A 409 -14.82 10.95 0.59
CA ARG A 409 -13.68 10.54 -0.21
C ARG A 409 -14.16 9.94 -1.52
N ILE A 410 -13.87 10.65 -2.60
CA ILE A 410 -14.06 10.20 -3.98
C ILE A 410 -12.70 9.72 -4.49
N GLN A 411 -12.66 8.55 -5.10
CA GLN A 411 -11.49 7.91 -5.69
C GLN A 411 -11.78 7.66 -7.16
N GLN A 412 -10.90 8.15 -8.02
CA GLN A 412 -11.07 8.06 -9.46
C GLN A 412 -10.27 6.90 -10.03
N GLY A 413 -10.97 6.00 -10.71
CA GLY A 413 -10.41 4.95 -11.56
C GLY A 413 -10.10 5.44 -12.98
N CYS A 414 -9.51 4.58 -13.80
CA CYS A 414 -9.32 4.85 -15.24
C CYS A 414 -10.60 4.63 -16.06
N ASP A 415 -11.61 3.97 -15.50
CA ASP A 415 -12.85 3.54 -16.15
C ASP A 415 -13.99 4.57 -16.13
#